data_AF-A0A540X6G5-F1
#
_entry.id   AF-A0A540X6G5-F1
#
_cell.length_a   1.000
_cell.length_b   1.000
_cell.length_c   1.000
_cell.angle_alpha   90.00
_cell.angle_beta   90.00
_cell.angle_gamma   90.00
#
_symmetry.space_group_name_H-M   'P 1'
#
loop_
_entity.id
_entity.type
_entity.pdbx_description
1 polymer ?
#
loop_
_entity_poly.entity_id
_entity_poly.type
_entity_poly.pdbx_seq_one_letter_code
_entity_poly.pdbx_strand_id
1 'polypeptide(L)'
;MAENKYRHWNGVFLWVLLLGLGCTQSPGGGAGAEPVAPESLVTQEARVVTSSYVDLRLRVGRGVAVGRTCGAANEVTPACGGGSGPDLSFHFIAPYDGSYTFVTDPLDTTDYDTVVQVTDWHSSASLGCNDNASASTLTSSAILNLARNQEVRITVDGKNGSCGRFMLNILVVESTCGPCNTPPGPCFSPYGSCSGATCVYTPLTAGAVCNDGNACTLNDKCGATGSCVGTTVSCNSAPGTCYASPGTCNPATGACGYAARPAGTACNDGDSCTQGDACYGGACYGGDRVCCPNGVLCNGGCCAQGDYCIGGTCRPMCLTQNVVRTPENDMLPACPMELQ
;
A
#
# COMPACT_ATOMS: atom_id res chain seq x y z
N MET A 1 22.61 42.59 -30.32
CA MET A 1 22.32 41.71 -31.47
C MET A 1 21.83 40.40 -30.87
N ALA A 2 20.57 39.99 -30.98
CA ALA A 2 19.77 39.78 -32.20
C ALA A 2 20.32 38.58 -33.01
N GLU A 3 19.53 37.58 -33.42
CA GLU A 3 18.09 37.36 -33.21
C GLU A 3 17.69 35.91 -33.58
N ASN A 4 16.43 35.55 -33.32
CA ASN A 4 15.60 34.60 -34.06
C ASN A 4 16.09 33.14 -34.37
N LYS A 5 15.21 32.18 -34.08
CA LYS A 5 14.83 31.12 -35.06
C LYS A 5 13.49 30.47 -34.72
N TYR A 6 12.41 31.01 -35.31
CA TYR A 6 11.12 30.33 -35.42
C TYR A 6 11.21 29.07 -36.31
N ARG A 7 10.27 28.13 -36.13
CA ARG A 7 9.95 27.13 -37.16
C ARG A 7 8.45 26.76 -37.20
N HIS A 8 7.79 27.13 -38.29
CA HIS A 8 6.49 26.60 -38.75
C HIS A 8 6.60 25.09 -39.10
N TRP A 9 5.58 24.26 -39.35
CA TRP A 9 4.11 24.33 -39.63
C TRP A 9 3.49 22.98 -39.14
N ASN A 10 2.19 22.62 -39.13
CA ASN A 10 0.86 23.21 -39.44
C ASN A 10 -0.20 22.44 -38.57
N GLY A 11 -1.54 22.52 -38.66
CA GLY A 11 -2.48 23.24 -39.55
C GLY A 11 -3.48 22.30 -40.25
N VAL A 12 -4.69 22.12 -39.69
CA VAL A 12 -5.81 21.35 -40.29
C VAL A 12 -7.16 22.05 -39.99
N PHE A 13 -8.05 22.12 -40.98
CA PHE A 13 -9.43 22.62 -40.88
C PHE A 13 -10.43 21.47 -40.64
N LEU A 14 -11.54 21.75 -39.94
CA LEU A 14 -12.87 21.38 -40.45
C LEU A 14 -13.97 22.30 -39.89
N TRP A 15 -15.19 22.14 -40.39
CA TRP A 15 -16.33 23.07 -40.30
C TRP A 15 -17.62 22.32 -39.94
N VAL A 16 -18.73 23.08 -39.79
CA VAL A 16 -20.15 22.63 -39.74
C VAL A 16 -20.60 22.01 -38.40
N LEU A 17 -21.87 22.09 -37.95
CA LEU A 17 -22.93 23.12 -37.90
C LEU A 17 -24.15 22.44 -37.20
N LEU A 18 -25.05 23.22 -36.58
CA LEU A 18 -26.49 22.94 -36.40
C LEU A 18 -26.95 21.51 -35.98
N LEU A 19 -27.53 21.40 -34.78
CA LEU A 19 -29.00 21.23 -34.63
C LEU A 19 -29.43 21.25 -33.16
N GLY A 20 -30.62 21.79 -32.90
CA GLY A 20 -31.28 21.75 -31.59
C GLY A 20 -32.72 21.29 -31.74
N LEU A 21 -33.04 20.17 -31.08
CA LEU A 21 -34.34 19.51 -30.84
C LEU A 21 -33.99 18.27 -29.98
N GLY A 22 -34.78 17.78 -29.02
CA GLY A 22 -36.13 18.19 -28.63
C GLY A 22 -36.95 16.97 -28.20
N CYS A 23 -36.67 16.43 -27.00
CA CYS A 23 -37.39 15.28 -26.42
C CYS A 23 -38.07 15.73 -25.11
N THR A 24 -39.38 16.00 -25.07
CA THR A 24 -40.50 15.02 -24.94
C THR A 24 -40.47 14.23 -23.63
N GLN A 25 -41.48 14.44 -22.79
CA GLN A 25 -41.71 13.72 -21.53
C GLN A 25 -42.36 12.34 -21.79
N SER A 26 -42.14 11.39 -20.87
CA SER A 26 -43.04 10.26 -20.63
C SER A 26 -42.89 9.79 -19.17
N PRO A 27 -43.96 9.48 -18.43
CA PRO A 27 -43.88 9.17 -17.01
C PRO A 27 -43.58 7.69 -16.74
N GLY A 28 -42.65 7.43 -15.81
CA GLY A 28 -42.42 6.11 -15.21
C GLY A 28 -42.17 6.27 -13.71
N GLY A 29 -43.01 5.67 -12.87
CA GLY A 29 -42.96 5.84 -11.41
C GLY A 29 -41.97 4.90 -10.72
N GLY A 30 -41.38 5.37 -9.62
CA GLY A 30 -40.51 4.55 -8.77
C GLY A 30 -39.89 5.36 -7.62
N ALA A 31 -40.52 5.29 -6.45
CA ALA A 31 -40.03 5.72 -5.12
C ALA A 31 -38.83 6.70 -5.10
N GLY A 32 -39.12 8.00 -5.21
CA GLY A 32 -38.12 9.02 -4.93
C GLY A 32 -37.79 9.04 -3.43
N ALA A 33 -36.54 8.75 -3.07
CA ALA A 33 -36.00 9.17 -1.79
C ALA A 33 -35.91 10.70 -1.77
N GLU A 34 -36.24 11.33 -0.64
CA GLU A 34 -36.21 12.78 -0.53
C GLU A 34 -34.78 13.31 -0.70
N PRO A 35 -34.55 14.39 -1.46
CA PRO A 35 -33.27 15.06 -1.48
C PRO A 35 -33.06 15.71 -0.11
N VAL A 36 -32.23 15.09 0.73
CA VAL A 36 -31.79 15.66 2.01
C VAL A 36 -31.27 17.06 1.73
N ALA A 37 -31.96 18.06 2.27
CA ALA A 37 -31.54 19.45 2.13
C ALA A 37 -30.11 19.59 2.67
N PRO A 38 -29.22 20.34 2.00
CA PRO A 38 -27.89 20.58 2.56
C PRO A 38 -28.08 21.21 3.92
N GLU A 39 -27.54 20.57 4.97
CA GLU A 39 -27.55 21.13 6.31
C GLU A 39 -26.95 22.53 6.22
N SER A 40 -27.77 23.55 6.43
CA SER A 40 -27.28 24.92 6.49
C SER A 40 -26.18 24.94 7.54
N LEU A 41 -25.02 25.54 7.22
CA LEU A 41 -24.04 25.84 8.24
C LEU A 41 -24.67 26.84 9.21
N VAL A 42 -25.33 26.30 10.23
CA VAL A 42 -25.59 27.00 11.47
C VAL A 42 -24.22 27.46 11.93
N THR A 43 -24.02 28.77 11.90
CA THR A 43 -22.84 29.39 12.48
C THR A 43 -22.81 28.95 13.94
N GLN A 44 -21.93 28.00 14.25
CA GLN A 44 -21.58 27.73 15.63
C GLN A 44 -20.96 29.02 16.15
N GLU A 45 -21.77 29.82 16.87
CA GLU A 45 -21.26 30.97 17.59
C GLU A 45 -20.11 30.48 18.45
N ALA A 46 -18.99 31.19 18.40
CA ALA A 46 -17.72 30.69 18.91
C ALA A 46 -17.85 30.38 20.41
N ARG A 47 -18.05 29.09 20.73
CA ARG A 47 -18.03 28.61 22.10
C ARG A 47 -16.69 29.02 22.67
N VAL A 48 -16.71 29.90 23.68
CA VAL A 48 -15.50 30.36 24.35
C VAL A 48 -14.83 29.16 24.98
N VAL A 49 -13.83 28.62 24.27
CA VAL A 49 -12.95 27.59 24.82
C VAL A 49 -12.00 28.34 25.73
N THR A 50 -12.17 28.17 27.04
CA THR A 50 -11.19 28.57 28.05
C THR A 50 -10.00 27.61 28.00
N SER A 51 -9.32 27.55 26.85
CA SER A 51 -8.09 26.79 26.68
C SER A 51 -6.97 27.59 27.31
N SER A 52 -6.57 27.20 28.52
CA SER A 52 -5.42 27.76 29.25
C SER A 52 -4.08 27.36 28.61
N TYR A 53 -4.05 27.16 27.29
CA TYR A 53 -2.89 26.85 26.45
C TYR A 53 -3.27 26.87 24.95
N VAL A 54 -2.28 26.96 24.06
CA VAL A 54 -2.41 26.73 22.61
C VAL A 54 -1.69 25.43 22.18
N ASP A 55 -2.34 24.58 21.39
CA ASP A 55 -1.79 23.30 20.94
C ASP A 55 -0.84 23.44 19.73
N LEU A 56 0.46 23.26 19.96
CA LEU A 56 1.51 23.29 18.93
C LEU A 56 1.78 21.90 18.32
N ARG A 57 1.35 20.82 18.99
CA ARG A 57 1.62 19.42 18.62
C ARG A 57 3.13 19.19 18.44
N LEU A 58 3.54 18.82 17.22
CA LEU A 58 4.90 18.40 16.85
C LEU A 58 5.75 19.53 16.23
N ARG A 59 5.31 20.80 16.32
CA ARG A 59 5.95 21.92 15.61
C ARG A 59 7.28 22.33 16.25
N VAL A 60 8.36 22.17 15.50
CA VAL A 60 9.71 22.66 15.80
C VAL A 60 10.17 23.67 14.75
N GLY A 61 11.16 24.50 15.08
CA GLY A 61 11.73 25.54 14.23
C GLY A 61 11.68 26.94 14.85
N ARG A 62 11.85 27.96 14.01
CA ARG A 62 11.66 29.37 14.38
C ARG A 62 10.21 29.80 14.15
N GLY A 63 9.70 30.72 14.98
CA GLY A 63 8.37 31.29 14.82
C GLY A 63 7.22 30.28 14.96
N VAL A 64 7.38 29.26 15.81
CA VAL A 64 6.33 28.23 15.99
C VAL A 64 5.07 28.80 16.66
N ALA A 65 5.23 29.87 17.45
CA ALA A 65 4.16 30.73 17.93
C ALA A 65 4.63 32.19 18.04
N VAL A 66 3.70 33.13 17.89
CA VAL A 66 3.87 34.56 18.18
C VAL A 66 2.69 34.98 19.06
N GLY A 67 2.96 35.72 20.13
CA GLY A 67 1.96 36.04 21.15
C GLY A 67 2.17 37.40 21.81
N ARG A 68 1.24 37.73 22.72
CA ARG A 68 1.35 38.87 23.63
C ARG A 68 0.82 38.47 24.99
N THR A 69 1.62 38.63 26.04
CA THR A 69 1.22 38.37 27.43
C THR A 69 0.29 39.46 27.96
N CYS A 70 0.54 40.74 27.67
CA CYS A 70 -0.30 41.83 28.19
C CYS A 70 -1.80 41.65 27.88
N GLY A 71 -2.61 41.43 28.92
CA GLY A 71 -4.06 41.23 28.82
C GLY A 71 -4.50 39.77 28.69
N ALA A 72 -3.56 38.81 28.70
CA ALA A 72 -3.85 37.42 29.00
C ALA A 72 -4.22 37.23 30.49
N ALA A 73 -4.61 36.03 30.86
CA ALA A 73 -4.73 35.63 32.26
C ALA A 73 -3.35 35.23 32.83
N ASN A 74 -3.32 34.89 34.12
CA ASN A 74 -2.16 34.30 34.80
C ASN A 74 -2.64 32.96 35.35
N GLU A 75 -2.23 31.87 34.71
CA GLU A 75 -2.53 30.50 35.08
C GLU A 75 -1.31 29.75 35.62
N VAL A 76 -0.09 30.21 35.30
CA VAL A 76 1.16 29.51 35.65
C VAL A 76 2.21 30.48 36.21
N THR A 77 2.34 30.51 37.54
CA THR A 77 3.50 31.13 38.21
C THR A 77 4.78 30.34 37.90
N PRO A 78 5.81 30.96 37.27
CA PRO A 78 7.07 30.28 36.97
C PRO A 78 7.89 29.95 38.22
N ALA A 79 8.76 28.94 38.12
CA ALA A 79 9.71 28.57 39.18
C ALA A 79 10.94 29.50 39.28
N CYS A 80 11.02 30.54 38.43
CA CYS A 80 12.12 31.49 38.33
C CYS A 80 11.60 32.89 37.89
N GLY A 81 12.47 33.89 37.73
CA GLY A 81 12.07 35.21 37.21
C GLY A 81 11.47 36.21 38.23
N GLY A 82 11.47 35.88 39.53
CA GLY A 82 11.25 36.83 40.63
C GLY A 82 9.80 37.30 40.87
N GLY A 83 8.86 36.90 40.00
CA GLY A 83 7.43 37.18 40.10
C GLY A 83 6.69 36.49 38.96
N SER A 84 5.40 36.77 38.83
CA SER A 84 4.59 36.27 37.72
C SER A 84 3.61 37.34 37.26
N GLY A 85 3.43 37.46 35.95
CA GLY A 85 2.52 38.37 35.28
C GLY A 85 1.49 37.60 34.46
N PRO A 86 0.78 38.26 33.53
CA PRO A 86 -0.01 37.56 32.53
C PRO A 86 0.86 36.60 31.70
N ASP A 87 0.43 35.36 31.50
CA ASP A 87 1.18 34.32 30.77
C ASP A 87 0.48 33.87 29.48
N LEU A 88 1.24 33.19 28.61
CA LEU A 88 0.67 32.35 27.55
C LEU A 88 1.32 30.97 27.57
N SER A 89 0.50 29.97 27.86
CA SER A 89 0.86 28.55 27.82
C SER A 89 0.67 27.92 26.44
N PHE A 90 1.45 26.87 26.15
CA PHE A 90 1.43 26.08 24.93
C PHE A 90 1.57 24.60 25.25
N HIS A 91 0.87 23.73 24.52
CA HIS A 91 1.06 22.29 24.58
C HIS A 91 1.98 21.84 23.43
N PHE A 92 3.02 21.06 23.74
CA PHE A 92 3.99 20.53 22.79
C PHE A 92 4.26 19.05 23.06
N ILE A 93 4.37 18.27 21.98
CA ILE A 93 4.72 16.85 22.01
C ILE A 93 6.06 16.70 21.29
N ALA A 94 7.08 16.17 21.96
CA ALA A 94 8.39 15.97 21.36
C ALA A 94 8.34 14.92 20.22
N PRO A 95 8.59 15.29 18.95
CA PRO A 95 8.47 14.35 17.81
C PRO A 95 9.49 13.20 17.80
N TYR A 96 10.62 13.37 18.51
CA TYR A 96 11.72 12.39 18.60
C TYR A 96 12.61 12.67 19.83
N ASP A 97 13.49 11.71 20.17
CA ASP A 97 14.49 11.86 21.24
C ASP A 97 15.51 12.98 20.86
N GLY A 98 15.62 14.03 21.67
CA GLY A 98 16.48 15.17 21.34
C GLY A 98 16.66 16.19 22.46
N SER A 99 17.58 17.14 22.23
CA SER A 99 17.79 18.28 23.13
C SER A 99 17.06 19.50 22.56
N TYR A 100 15.97 19.89 23.22
CA TYR A 100 15.05 20.94 22.81
C TYR A 100 15.35 22.24 23.55
N THR A 101 15.48 23.32 22.78
CA THR A 101 15.69 24.69 23.27
C THR A 101 14.43 25.51 23.01
N PHE A 102 13.69 25.78 24.07
CA PHE A 102 12.50 26.63 24.10
C PHE A 102 12.96 28.06 24.37
N VAL A 103 12.96 28.92 23.34
CA VAL A 103 13.62 30.24 23.40
C VAL A 103 12.75 31.34 22.80
N THR A 104 12.65 32.48 23.50
CA THR A 104 12.01 33.70 22.98
C THR A 104 13.01 34.48 22.11
N ASP A 105 12.59 34.97 20.94
CA ASP A 105 13.51 35.59 19.98
C ASP A 105 13.70 37.11 20.25
N PRO A 106 14.94 37.60 20.50
CA PRO A 106 15.19 39.00 20.79
C PRO A 106 15.25 39.89 19.55
N LEU A 107 15.31 39.32 18.33
CA LEU A 107 15.59 40.09 17.11
C LEU A 107 14.33 40.62 16.41
N ASP A 108 13.21 39.89 16.47
CA ASP A 108 12.04 40.19 15.64
C ASP A 108 10.78 40.69 16.39
N THR A 109 10.60 40.39 17.70
CA THR A 109 9.34 40.73 18.39
C THR A 109 9.39 40.99 19.89
N THR A 110 10.40 40.51 20.63
CA THR A 110 10.33 40.50 22.10
C THR A 110 10.64 41.89 22.70
N ASP A 111 9.61 42.54 23.27
CA ASP A 111 9.68 43.93 23.77
C ASP A 111 9.63 44.07 25.31
N TYR A 112 9.88 42.97 26.04
CA TYR A 112 9.93 42.91 27.51
C TYR A 112 10.87 41.79 28.00
N ASP A 113 11.17 41.76 29.30
CA ASP A 113 11.98 40.72 29.94
C ASP A 113 11.12 39.47 30.20
N THR A 114 11.31 38.40 29.42
CA THR A 114 10.46 37.19 29.44
C THR A 114 10.82 36.22 30.58
N VAL A 115 9.95 35.25 30.82
CA VAL A 115 10.29 34.00 31.52
C VAL A 115 9.74 32.83 30.71
N VAL A 116 10.56 31.83 30.42
CA VAL A 116 10.14 30.55 29.84
C VAL A 116 10.19 29.48 30.93
N GLN A 117 9.01 29.03 31.34
CA GLN A 117 8.82 27.85 32.18
C GLN A 117 8.41 26.68 31.27
N VAL A 118 8.92 25.48 31.55
CA VAL A 118 8.44 24.23 30.93
C VAL A 118 8.08 23.25 32.04
N THR A 119 6.87 22.71 31.99
CA THR A 119 6.38 21.67 32.92
C THR A 119 6.00 20.40 32.16
N ASP A 120 6.11 19.27 32.85
CA ASP A 120 5.54 18.00 32.38
C ASP A 120 4.01 18.12 32.27
N TRP A 121 3.43 17.66 31.16
CA TRP A 121 2.01 17.87 30.86
C TRP A 121 1.06 17.17 31.85
N HIS A 122 1.46 16.01 32.36
CA HIS A 122 0.60 15.13 33.15
C HIS A 122 0.70 15.40 34.66
N SER A 123 1.90 15.71 35.14
CA SER A 123 2.19 15.94 36.56
C SER A 123 2.31 17.42 36.93
N SER A 124 2.37 18.32 35.95
CA SER A 124 2.70 19.75 36.12
C SER A 124 4.05 20.01 36.79
N ALA A 125 4.93 19.01 36.90
CA ALA A 125 6.25 19.16 37.49
C ALA A 125 7.14 20.07 36.63
N SER A 126 7.83 21.03 37.25
CA SER A 126 8.80 21.90 36.56
C SER A 126 9.97 21.07 36.02
N LEU A 127 10.08 20.98 34.70
CA LEU A 127 11.21 20.35 34.01
C LEU A 127 12.37 21.33 33.85
N GLY A 128 12.08 22.60 33.59
CA GLY A 128 13.07 23.68 33.52
C GLY A 128 12.42 25.05 33.50
N CYS A 129 13.13 26.05 34.02
CA CYS A 129 12.74 27.46 33.98
C CYS A 129 13.98 28.30 33.67
N ASN A 130 13.82 29.32 32.82
CA ASN A 130 14.82 30.34 32.61
C ASN A 130 14.12 31.70 32.43
N ASP A 131 14.65 32.74 33.05
CA ASP A 131 14.29 34.13 32.80
C ASP A 131 15.18 34.74 31.73
N ASN A 132 16.50 34.69 31.91
CA ASN A 132 17.45 35.29 30.97
C ASN A 132 18.42 34.25 30.37
N ALA A 133 18.43 34.15 29.03
CA ALA A 133 19.31 33.27 28.26
C ALA A 133 20.79 33.67 28.37
N SER A 134 21.05 34.94 28.71
CA SER A 134 22.32 35.45 29.21
C SER A 134 22.06 36.63 30.15
N ALA A 135 23.01 36.95 31.04
CA ALA A 135 22.87 38.05 32.01
C ALA A 135 22.74 39.47 31.40
N SER A 136 22.67 39.60 30.07
CA SER A 136 22.50 40.85 29.33
C SER A 136 21.41 40.79 28.23
N THR A 137 20.55 39.76 28.22
CA THR A 137 19.44 39.62 27.26
C THR A 137 18.09 39.58 27.98
N LEU A 138 17.06 40.18 27.38
CA LEU A 138 15.67 40.19 27.88
C LEU A 138 14.86 38.94 27.48
N THR A 139 15.52 37.95 26.90
CA THR A 139 14.90 36.74 26.36
C THR A 139 15.33 35.52 27.12
N SER A 140 14.42 34.55 27.22
CA SER A 140 14.58 33.31 27.98
C SER A 140 14.90 32.15 27.06
N SER A 141 15.69 31.18 27.55
CA SER A 141 16.06 29.95 26.85
C SER A 141 16.09 28.77 27.83
N ALA A 142 15.03 27.96 27.86
CA ALA A 142 15.01 26.69 28.59
C ALA A 142 15.49 25.56 27.68
N ILE A 143 16.49 24.78 28.11
CA ILE A 143 17.03 23.63 27.36
C ILE A 143 16.69 22.34 28.11
N LEU A 144 16.03 21.40 27.44
CA LEU A 144 15.61 20.11 28.00
C LEU A 144 15.89 18.96 27.04
N ASN A 145 16.36 17.84 27.59
CA ASN A 145 16.36 16.58 26.86
C ASN A 145 14.98 15.95 27.03
N LEU A 146 14.23 15.82 25.93
CA LEU A 146 12.90 15.20 25.93
C LEU A 146 12.93 13.89 25.13
N ALA A 147 12.20 12.89 25.63
CA ALA A 147 11.96 11.66 24.90
C ALA A 147 10.86 11.85 23.84
N ARG A 148 10.90 11.04 22.78
CA ARG A 148 9.82 10.91 21.80
C ARG A 148 8.46 10.73 22.48
N ASN A 149 7.45 11.45 22.02
CA ASN A 149 6.08 11.51 22.56
C ASN A 149 5.98 12.03 24.01
N GLN A 150 7.04 12.61 24.59
CA GLN A 150 6.91 13.31 25.86
C GLN A 150 6.12 14.62 25.65
N GLU A 151 5.01 14.74 26.39
CA GLU A 151 4.12 15.90 26.34
C GLU A 151 4.51 16.91 27.43
N VAL A 152 4.64 18.18 27.05
CA VAL A 152 5.03 19.28 27.94
C VAL A 152 4.12 20.50 27.74
N ARG A 153 3.95 21.28 28.82
CA ARG A 153 3.45 22.65 28.76
C ARG A 153 4.65 23.59 28.73
N ILE A 154 4.69 24.48 27.74
CA ILE A 154 5.63 25.60 27.66
C ILE A 154 4.85 26.86 28.03
N THR A 155 5.31 27.62 29.01
CA THR A 155 4.67 28.88 29.45
C THR A 155 5.62 30.03 29.21
N VAL A 156 5.13 31.09 28.55
CA VAL A 156 5.83 32.37 28.42
C VAL A 156 5.14 33.41 29.31
N ASP A 157 5.81 33.81 30.38
CA ASP A 157 5.43 34.88 31.33
C ASP A 157 6.47 36.03 31.21
N GLY A 158 6.47 37.01 32.12
CA GLY A 158 7.42 38.11 32.21
C GLY A 158 8.00 38.34 33.59
N LYS A 159 9.31 38.64 33.61
CA LYS A 159 10.11 38.80 34.82
C LYS A 159 9.53 39.91 35.70
N ASN A 160 9.38 39.64 36.99
CA ASN A 160 8.75 40.55 37.97
C ASN A 160 7.33 41.05 37.59
N GLY A 161 6.58 40.31 36.77
CA GLY A 161 5.25 40.72 36.30
C GLY A 161 5.25 41.66 35.09
N SER A 162 6.37 41.74 34.36
CA SER A 162 6.45 42.43 33.06
C SER A 162 5.53 41.78 32.02
N CYS A 163 5.14 42.50 30.97
CA CYS A 163 4.40 41.91 29.85
C CYS A 163 4.75 42.60 28.53
N GLY A 164 4.55 41.90 27.42
CA GLY A 164 4.83 42.41 26.08
C GLY A 164 4.50 41.38 25.00
N ARG A 165 5.08 41.54 23.81
CA ARG A 165 5.02 40.58 22.70
C ARG A 165 6.22 39.63 22.76
N PHE A 166 6.07 38.46 22.17
CA PHE A 166 7.16 37.48 22.00
C PHE A 166 6.96 36.63 20.75
N MET A 167 8.05 36.06 20.26
CA MET A 167 8.07 34.95 19.30
C MET A 167 8.75 33.77 19.97
N LEU A 168 8.07 32.63 20.04
CA LEU A 168 8.60 31.38 20.55
C LEU A 168 9.25 30.60 19.40
N ASN A 169 10.50 30.23 19.59
CA ASN A 169 11.22 29.25 18.80
C ASN A 169 11.32 27.95 19.61
N ILE A 170 11.15 26.80 18.95
CA ILE A 170 11.45 25.48 19.52
C ILE A 170 12.55 24.89 18.64
N LEU A 171 13.80 25.18 18.99
CA LEU A 171 14.95 24.64 18.28
C LEU A 171 15.25 23.25 18.86
N VAL A 172 15.75 22.33 18.05
CA VAL A 172 16.15 21.00 18.52
C VAL A 172 17.51 20.63 17.94
N VAL A 173 18.42 20.19 18.81
CA VAL A 173 19.60 19.44 18.40
C VAL A 173 19.18 17.98 18.42
N GLU A 174 19.00 17.42 17.22
CA GLU A 174 18.76 15.98 17.07
C GLU A 174 19.96 15.21 17.63
N SER A 175 19.69 14.06 18.24
CA SER A 175 20.74 13.12 18.60
C SER A 175 21.47 12.64 17.33
N THR A 176 22.75 12.23 17.43
CA THR A 176 23.64 12.10 16.25
C THR A 176 23.26 10.98 15.27
N CYS A 177 22.21 10.21 15.57
CA CYS A 177 21.58 9.23 14.70
C CYS A 177 20.34 9.76 13.92
N GLY A 178 19.88 10.99 14.19
CA GLY A 178 18.64 11.55 13.67
C GLY A 178 17.37 11.02 14.37
N PRO A 179 16.18 11.15 13.77
CA PRO A 179 14.90 10.92 14.45
C PRO A 179 14.48 9.45 14.61
N CYS A 180 15.28 8.48 14.15
CA CYS A 180 15.02 7.04 14.26
C CYS A 180 13.60 6.58 13.83
N ASN A 181 13.22 6.93 12.61
CA ASN A 181 11.93 6.61 11.97
C ASN A 181 12.03 5.63 10.79
N THR A 182 13.18 4.96 10.62
CA THR A 182 13.48 4.07 9.49
C THR A 182 13.98 2.72 10.01
N PRO A 183 13.07 1.81 10.43
CA PRO A 183 13.45 0.52 10.98
C PRO A 183 14.11 -0.40 9.94
N PRO A 184 14.93 -1.39 10.36
CA PRO A 184 15.59 -2.33 9.45
C PRO A 184 14.65 -3.27 8.67
N GLY A 185 13.38 -3.36 9.07
CA GLY A 185 12.39 -4.23 8.45
C GLY A 185 11.04 -4.23 9.22
N PRO A 186 10.03 -4.95 8.72
CA PRO A 186 8.66 -4.92 9.25
C PRO A 186 8.49 -5.57 10.63
N CYS A 187 9.50 -6.27 11.13
CA CYS A 187 9.51 -6.94 12.43
C CYS A 187 10.26 -6.16 13.52
N PHE A 188 10.36 -4.85 13.36
CA PHE A 188 10.87 -3.90 14.36
C PHE A 188 9.81 -2.83 14.64
N SER A 189 9.90 -2.19 15.80
CA SER A 189 9.13 -0.98 16.11
C SER A 189 9.30 0.06 14.98
N PRO A 190 8.24 0.76 14.54
CA PRO A 190 8.36 1.82 13.53
C PRO A 190 9.24 2.99 13.98
N TYR A 191 9.47 3.10 15.29
CA TYR A 191 10.31 4.11 15.91
C TYR A 191 11.37 3.46 16.80
N GLY A 192 12.61 3.91 16.67
CA GLY A 192 13.74 3.51 17.51
C GLY A 192 14.15 4.63 18.46
N SER A 193 15.11 4.33 19.33
CA SER A 193 15.80 5.30 20.19
C SER A 193 17.27 5.40 19.83
N CYS A 194 17.88 6.54 20.12
CA CYS A 194 19.28 6.78 19.79
C CYS A 194 20.23 6.12 20.79
N SER A 195 21.24 5.41 20.30
CA SER A 195 22.36 4.88 21.09
C SER A 195 23.68 5.29 20.44
N GLY A 196 24.31 6.33 21.00
CA GLY A 196 25.43 7.00 20.34
C GLY A 196 24.99 7.61 19.01
N ALA A 197 25.64 7.21 17.91
CA ALA A 197 25.29 7.62 16.55
C ALA A 197 24.39 6.60 15.81
N THR A 198 23.85 5.59 16.49
CA THR A 198 23.08 4.50 15.89
C THR A 198 21.66 4.45 16.42
N CYS A 199 20.66 4.37 15.53
CA CYS A 199 19.27 4.08 15.91
C CYS A 199 19.11 2.60 16.29
N VAL A 200 18.61 2.35 17.50
CA VAL A 200 18.29 1.01 17.99
C VAL A 200 16.78 0.83 17.99
N TYR A 201 16.30 -0.24 17.34
CA TYR A 201 14.89 -0.56 17.23
C TYR A 201 14.58 -1.87 17.96
N THR A 202 13.57 -1.86 18.82
CA THR A 202 13.08 -3.06 19.50
C THR A 202 12.41 -3.99 18.48
N PRO A 203 12.76 -5.30 18.42
CA PRO A 203 12.01 -6.27 17.64
C PRO A 203 10.54 -6.35 18.09
N LEU A 204 9.63 -6.61 17.14
CA LEU A 204 8.24 -6.94 17.47
C LEU A 204 8.14 -8.33 18.12
N THR A 205 7.03 -8.60 18.78
CA THR A 205 6.78 -9.89 19.44
C THR A 205 6.83 -11.05 18.45
N ALA A 206 7.47 -12.15 18.85
CA ALA A 206 7.54 -13.33 18.01
C ALA A 206 6.14 -13.86 17.68
N GLY A 207 5.90 -14.18 16.40
CA GLY A 207 4.59 -14.59 15.88
C GLY A 207 3.68 -13.45 15.42
N ALA A 208 4.05 -12.19 15.63
CA ALA A 208 3.39 -11.03 15.02
C ALA A 208 3.39 -11.16 13.49
N VAL A 209 2.32 -10.68 12.85
CA VAL A 209 2.17 -10.72 11.38
C VAL A 209 3.10 -9.70 10.74
N CYS A 210 3.78 -10.10 9.67
CA CYS A 210 4.60 -9.24 8.84
C CYS A 210 4.40 -9.60 7.35
N ASN A 211 5.25 -9.08 6.47
CA ASN A 211 5.38 -9.52 5.09
C ASN A 211 6.87 -9.47 4.74
N ASP A 212 7.46 -10.57 4.27
CA ASP A 212 8.91 -10.62 3.96
C ASP A 212 9.25 -10.13 2.53
N GLY A 213 8.26 -9.67 1.77
CA GLY A 213 8.37 -9.19 0.40
C GLY A 213 8.39 -10.32 -0.64
N ASN A 214 8.32 -11.58 -0.23
CA ASN A 214 8.38 -12.75 -1.11
C ASN A 214 7.01 -13.44 -1.18
N ALA A 215 6.35 -13.37 -2.33
CA ALA A 215 5.06 -14.04 -2.56
C ALA A 215 5.14 -15.58 -2.61
N CYS A 216 6.35 -16.16 -2.50
CA CYS A 216 6.56 -17.60 -2.27
C CYS A 216 6.64 -17.98 -0.79
N THR A 217 6.37 -17.04 0.11
CA THR A 217 6.16 -17.27 1.54
C THR A 217 4.72 -16.86 1.93
N LEU A 218 4.13 -17.61 2.86
CA LEU A 218 2.74 -17.46 3.31
C LEU A 218 2.66 -17.40 4.83
N ASN A 219 1.73 -16.58 5.34
CA ASN A 219 1.49 -16.37 6.77
C ASN A 219 2.72 -15.86 7.53
N ASP A 220 3.46 -14.93 6.93
CA ASP A 220 4.76 -14.46 7.41
C ASP A 220 4.71 -13.91 8.83
N LYS A 221 5.70 -14.30 9.62
CA LYS A 221 5.77 -14.01 11.05
C LYS A 221 7.15 -13.53 11.48
N CYS A 222 7.13 -12.65 12.46
CA CYS A 222 8.35 -12.21 13.12
C CYS A 222 8.94 -13.32 13.98
N GLY A 223 10.21 -13.65 13.75
CA GLY A 223 11.06 -14.35 14.70
C GLY A 223 11.52 -13.42 15.82
N ALA A 224 12.00 -13.99 16.93
CA ALA A 224 12.39 -13.25 18.13
C ALA A 224 13.52 -12.20 17.93
N THR A 225 14.24 -12.26 16.80
CA THR A 225 15.35 -11.37 16.44
C THR A 225 15.00 -10.35 15.35
N GLY A 226 13.71 -10.18 15.02
CA GLY A 226 13.26 -9.20 14.02
C GLY A 226 13.36 -9.67 12.55
N SER A 227 13.61 -10.96 12.30
CA SER A 227 13.48 -11.56 10.97
C SER A 227 12.01 -11.82 10.65
N CYS A 228 11.51 -11.36 9.50
CA CYS A 228 10.21 -11.80 8.97
C CYS A 228 10.43 -13.05 8.10
N VAL A 229 9.66 -14.11 8.33
CA VAL A 229 9.70 -15.36 7.53
C VAL A 229 8.32 -16.02 7.45
N GLY A 230 7.94 -16.50 6.27
CA GLY A 230 6.72 -17.29 6.06
C GLY A 230 6.92 -18.80 5.89
N THR A 231 5.80 -19.49 5.66
CA THR A 231 5.76 -20.89 5.20
C THR A 231 5.94 -20.94 3.69
N THR A 232 6.84 -21.76 3.16
CA THR A 232 7.13 -21.77 1.72
C THR A 232 6.00 -22.35 0.86
N VAL A 233 5.72 -21.70 -0.27
CA VAL A 233 4.77 -22.17 -1.29
C VAL A 233 5.30 -23.45 -1.95
N SER A 234 4.50 -24.52 -1.92
CA SER A 234 4.86 -25.82 -2.50
C SER A 234 4.33 -25.97 -3.93
N CYS A 235 5.23 -25.99 -4.90
CA CYS A 235 4.93 -26.18 -6.32
C CYS A 235 4.97 -27.65 -6.74
N ASN A 236 4.19 -28.51 -6.08
CA ASN A 236 4.18 -29.95 -6.40
C ASN A 236 3.13 -30.33 -7.46
N SER A 237 2.10 -29.50 -7.66
CA SER A 237 0.96 -29.75 -8.54
C SER A 237 1.20 -29.24 -9.97
N ALA A 238 2.04 -29.95 -10.72
CA ALA A 238 2.33 -29.62 -12.12
C ALA A 238 1.08 -29.78 -13.03
N PRO A 239 0.91 -28.98 -14.11
CA PRO A 239 -0.31 -28.97 -14.92
C PRO A 239 -0.63 -30.28 -15.67
N GLY A 240 0.35 -31.17 -15.81
CA GLY A 240 0.20 -32.46 -16.50
C GLY A 240 1.49 -33.28 -16.46
N THR A 241 1.42 -34.52 -16.94
CA THR A 241 2.54 -35.48 -16.97
C THR A 241 3.77 -34.97 -17.74
N CYS A 242 3.56 -34.12 -18.74
CA CYS A 242 4.60 -33.49 -19.56
C CYS A 242 5.31 -32.30 -18.92
N TYR A 243 5.07 -32.02 -17.64
CA TYR A 243 5.81 -31.06 -16.84
C TYR A 243 6.65 -31.73 -15.74
N ALA A 244 7.75 -31.09 -15.36
CA ALA A 244 8.52 -31.48 -14.18
C ALA A 244 7.73 -31.17 -12.90
N SER A 245 7.96 -31.94 -11.84
CA SER A 245 7.54 -31.63 -10.47
C SER A 245 8.66 -32.02 -9.50
N PRO A 246 9.01 -31.18 -8.50
CA PRO A 246 8.44 -29.87 -8.22
C PRO A 246 8.76 -28.81 -9.29
N GLY A 247 7.93 -27.78 -9.36
CA GLY A 247 8.19 -26.53 -10.07
C GLY A 247 8.89 -25.49 -9.17
N THR A 248 9.09 -24.30 -9.72
CA THR A 248 9.71 -23.15 -9.04
C THR A 248 8.69 -22.04 -8.83
N CYS A 249 8.54 -21.56 -7.60
CA CYS A 249 7.70 -20.41 -7.31
C CYS A 249 8.40 -19.09 -7.70
N ASN A 250 7.67 -18.13 -8.26
CA ASN A 250 8.15 -16.78 -8.57
C ASN A 250 7.95 -15.82 -7.36
N PRO A 251 9.03 -15.29 -6.74
CA PRO A 251 8.94 -14.52 -5.51
C PRO A 251 8.20 -13.18 -5.66
N ALA A 252 7.99 -12.67 -6.88
CA ALA A 252 7.23 -11.45 -7.13
C ALA A 252 5.72 -11.68 -7.31
N THR A 253 5.27 -12.92 -7.51
CA THR A 253 3.86 -13.22 -7.86
C THR A 253 3.24 -14.43 -7.15
N GLY A 254 4.04 -15.27 -6.48
CA GLY A 254 3.59 -16.51 -5.86
C GLY A 254 3.24 -17.63 -6.85
N ALA A 255 3.36 -17.36 -8.16
CA ALA A 255 2.98 -18.31 -9.20
C ALA A 255 4.04 -19.41 -9.35
N CYS A 256 3.59 -20.68 -9.36
CA CYS A 256 4.42 -21.84 -9.67
C CYS A 256 4.66 -21.96 -11.18
N GLY A 257 5.90 -21.76 -11.61
CA GLY A 257 6.38 -22.10 -12.95
C GLY A 257 6.88 -23.55 -13.00
N TYR A 258 6.54 -24.26 -14.08
CA TYR A 258 6.92 -25.66 -14.28
C TYR A 258 7.67 -25.82 -15.61
N ALA A 259 8.84 -26.45 -15.58
CA ALA A 259 9.58 -26.76 -16.80
C ALA A 259 8.86 -27.87 -17.58
N ALA A 260 8.73 -27.71 -18.90
CA ALA A 260 8.30 -28.80 -19.77
C ALA A 260 9.37 -29.92 -19.77
N ARG A 261 8.93 -31.18 -19.82
CA ARG A 261 9.84 -32.33 -19.95
C ARG A 261 10.44 -32.39 -21.36
N PRO A 262 11.60 -33.09 -21.54
CA PRO A 262 12.21 -33.27 -22.85
C PRO A 262 11.25 -33.86 -23.89
N ALA A 263 11.42 -33.45 -25.14
CA ALA A 263 10.71 -34.01 -26.29
C ALA A 263 10.88 -35.54 -26.33
N GLY A 264 9.79 -36.28 -26.56
CA GLY A 264 9.82 -37.75 -26.53
C GLY A 264 9.71 -38.39 -25.14
N THR A 265 9.50 -37.61 -24.08
CA THR A 265 9.18 -38.20 -22.75
C THR A 265 7.82 -38.89 -22.82
N ALA A 266 7.74 -40.15 -22.41
CA ALA A 266 6.50 -40.92 -22.42
C ALA A 266 5.41 -40.28 -21.54
N CYS A 267 4.18 -40.27 -22.05
CA CYS A 267 2.99 -39.78 -21.37
C CYS A 267 1.78 -40.67 -21.72
N ASN A 268 0.56 -40.15 -21.57
CA ASN A 268 -0.66 -40.70 -22.14
C ASN A 268 -1.54 -39.51 -22.54
N ASP A 269 -2.07 -39.50 -23.76
CA ASP A 269 -2.84 -38.36 -24.29
C ASP A 269 -4.34 -38.45 -23.96
N GLY A 270 -4.79 -39.62 -23.50
CA GLY A 270 -6.17 -39.93 -23.12
C GLY A 270 -6.96 -40.66 -24.21
N ASP A 271 -6.40 -40.83 -25.42
CA ASP A 271 -6.96 -41.75 -26.41
C ASP A 271 -6.56 -43.21 -26.06
N SER A 272 -7.41 -44.15 -26.44
CA SER A 272 -7.15 -45.60 -26.35
C SER A 272 -6.78 -46.21 -27.71
N CYS A 273 -6.87 -45.41 -28.78
CA CYS A 273 -6.47 -45.76 -30.14
C CYS A 273 -5.00 -45.42 -30.44
N THR A 274 -4.22 -44.99 -29.44
CA THR A 274 -2.84 -44.50 -29.52
C THR A 274 -1.89 -45.35 -28.65
N GLN A 275 -0.61 -45.45 -29.04
CA GLN A 275 0.43 -46.11 -28.27
C GLN A 275 1.79 -45.42 -28.45
N GLY A 276 2.53 -45.24 -27.35
CA GLY A 276 3.85 -44.60 -27.38
C GLY A 276 3.81 -43.08 -27.23
N ASP A 277 2.70 -42.55 -26.70
CA ASP A 277 2.40 -41.13 -26.54
C ASP A 277 3.55 -40.35 -25.91
N ALA A 278 3.85 -39.19 -26.49
CA ALA A 278 5.09 -38.47 -26.23
C ALA A 278 4.85 -36.98 -25.98
N CYS A 279 5.58 -36.45 -25.00
CA CYS A 279 5.56 -35.04 -24.65
C CYS A 279 6.30 -34.20 -25.70
N TYR A 280 5.67 -33.11 -26.15
CA TYR A 280 6.31 -32.04 -26.91
C TYR A 280 5.77 -30.69 -26.44
N GLY A 281 6.66 -29.73 -26.12
CA GLY A 281 6.27 -28.38 -25.71
C GLY A 281 5.45 -28.26 -24.41
N GLY A 282 5.30 -29.34 -23.63
CA GLY A 282 4.44 -29.41 -22.45
C GLY A 282 3.07 -30.04 -22.67
N ALA A 283 2.66 -30.28 -23.92
CA ALA A 283 1.51 -31.11 -24.27
C ALA A 283 1.94 -32.58 -24.48
N CYS A 284 1.02 -33.51 -24.24
CA CYS A 284 1.16 -34.90 -24.65
C CYS A 284 0.52 -35.07 -26.03
N TYR A 285 1.17 -35.82 -26.92
CA TYR A 285 0.66 -36.16 -28.25
C TYR A 285 0.62 -37.68 -28.38
N GLY A 286 -0.51 -38.21 -28.85
CA GLY A 286 -0.68 -39.64 -29.15
C GLY A 286 0.38 -40.15 -30.12
N GLY A 287 0.86 -41.37 -29.85
CA GLY A 287 1.88 -42.03 -30.68
C GLY A 287 1.30 -42.76 -31.90
N ASP A 288 1.83 -43.94 -32.20
CA ASP A 288 1.34 -44.79 -33.28
C ASP A 288 -0.09 -45.26 -33.01
N ARG A 289 -0.92 -45.37 -34.06
CA ARG A 289 -2.30 -45.85 -33.89
C ARG A 289 -2.38 -47.36 -33.69
N VAL A 290 -3.21 -47.77 -32.74
CA VAL A 290 -3.54 -49.16 -32.40
C VAL A 290 -5.04 -49.42 -32.49
N CYS A 291 -5.43 -50.70 -32.50
CA CYS A 291 -6.84 -51.09 -32.42
C CYS A 291 -7.37 -50.85 -31.00
N CYS A 292 -8.05 -49.72 -30.82
CA CYS A 292 -8.81 -49.42 -29.63
C CYS A 292 -9.97 -50.43 -29.39
N PRO A 293 -10.50 -50.52 -28.16
CA PRO A 293 -11.68 -51.35 -27.88
C PRO A 293 -12.86 -50.95 -28.77
N ASN A 294 -13.43 -51.93 -29.48
CA ASN A 294 -14.45 -51.78 -30.53
C ASN A 294 -13.98 -51.14 -31.85
N GLY A 295 -12.68 -50.96 -32.07
CA GLY A 295 -12.11 -50.73 -33.40
C GLY A 295 -12.03 -52.03 -34.23
N VAL A 296 -12.09 -51.92 -35.55
CA VAL A 296 -12.02 -53.08 -36.47
C VAL A 296 -10.63 -53.18 -37.09
N LEU A 297 -9.99 -54.34 -36.93
CA LEU A 297 -8.74 -54.69 -37.61
C LEU A 297 -9.02 -54.98 -39.09
N CYS A 298 -8.30 -54.33 -40.00
CA CYS A 298 -8.51 -54.37 -41.44
C CYS A 298 -7.17 -54.42 -42.18
N ASN A 299 -6.85 -55.58 -42.75
CA ASN A 299 -5.61 -55.83 -43.50
C ASN A 299 -4.31 -55.37 -42.80
N GLY A 300 -4.24 -55.56 -41.47
CA GLY A 300 -3.09 -55.15 -40.64
C GLY A 300 -3.13 -53.71 -40.11
N GLY A 301 -4.01 -52.84 -40.65
CA GLY A 301 -4.33 -51.54 -40.05
C GLY A 301 -5.57 -51.61 -39.16
N CYS A 302 -5.86 -50.53 -38.43
CA CYS A 302 -7.05 -50.42 -37.57
C CYS A 302 -7.91 -49.24 -38.02
N CYS A 303 -9.21 -49.49 -38.21
CA CYS A 303 -10.17 -48.47 -38.61
C CYS A 303 -10.57 -47.57 -37.43
N ALA A 304 -11.21 -46.42 -37.69
CA ALA A 304 -11.65 -45.52 -36.62
C ALA A 304 -12.81 -46.15 -35.80
N GLN A 305 -13.11 -45.55 -34.64
CA GLN A 305 -14.14 -46.08 -33.74
C GLN A 305 -15.53 -46.04 -34.41
N GLY A 306 -16.08 -47.22 -34.70
CA GLY A 306 -17.34 -47.41 -35.42
C GLY A 306 -17.19 -47.76 -36.90
N ASP A 307 -16.01 -47.60 -37.51
CA ASP A 307 -15.75 -48.05 -38.88
C ASP A 307 -15.80 -49.58 -39.01
N TYR A 308 -16.07 -50.06 -40.22
CA TYR A 308 -16.06 -51.48 -40.57
C TYR A 308 -15.11 -51.77 -41.75
N CYS A 309 -14.64 -53.02 -41.84
CA CYS A 309 -13.71 -53.45 -42.89
C CYS A 309 -14.44 -54.17 -44.03
N ILE A 310 -14.24 -53.75 -45.28
CA ILE A 310 -14.61 -54.53 -46.48
C ILE A 310 -13.42 -54.55 -47.44
N GLY A 311 -13.06 -55.73 -47.94
CA GLY A 311 -12.00 -55.90 -48.95
C GLY A 311 -10.60 -55.46 -48.50
N GLY A 312 -10.36 -55.33 -47.19
CA GLY A 312 -9.12 -54.77 -46.65
C GLY A 312 -9.06 -53.25 -46.62
N THR A 313 -10.19 -52.56 -46.85
CA THR A 313 -10.34 -51.10 -46.73
C THR A 313 -11.33 -50.76 -45.61
N CYS A 314 -10.97 -49.79 -44.77
CA CYS A 314 -11.84 -49.23 -43.74
C CYS A 314 -12.94 -48.37 -44.38
N ARG A 315 -14.17 -48.48 -43.86
CA ARG A 315 -15.32 -47.67 -44.25
C ARG A 315 -16.04 -47.12 -43.02
N PRO A 316 -16.43 -45.83 -43.01
CA PRO A 316 -17.15 -45.24 -41.89
C PRO A 316 -18.54 -45.86 -41.72
N MET A 317 -19.02 -45.96 -40.48
CA MET A 317 -20.41 -46.34 -40.22
C MET A 317 -21.39 -45.30 -40.76
N CYS A 318 -22.13 -45.67 -41.80
CA CYS A 318 -23.32 -44.94 -42.22
C CYS A 318 -24.40 -45.16 -41.14
N LEU A 319 -24.62 -44.13 -40.31
CA LEU A 319 -25.34 -44.18 -39.03
C LEU A 319 -26.88 -44.34 -39.14
N THR A 320 -27.39 -44.90 -40.25
CA THR A 320 -28.83 -45.03 -40.53
C THR A 320 -29.18 -46.44 -41.01
N GLN A 321 -30.28 -47.00 -40.49
CA GLN A 321 -30.63 -48.43 -40.57
C GLN A 321 -31.20 -48.89 -41.94
N ASN A 322 -30.93 -48.14 -43.01
CA ASN A 322 -31.60 -48.33 -44.31
C ASN A 322 -30.92 -49.41 -45.16
N VAL A 323 -31.21 -50.69 -44.87
CA VAL A 323 -30.86 -51.80 -45.76
C VAL A 323 -31.69 -51.72 -47.03
N VAL A 324 -31.05 -51.46 -48.17
CA VAL A 324 -31.67 -51.51 -49.50
C VAL A 324 -31.48 -52.92 -50.05
N ARG A 325 -32.59 -53.62 -50.37
CA ARG A 325 -32.53 -54.91 -51.06
C ARG A 325 -32.16 -54.69 -52.53
N THR A 326 -31.25 -55.50 -53.05
CA THR A 326 -31.15 -55.68 -54.51
C THR A 326 -32.38 -56.46 -55.03
N PRO A 327 -32.67 -56.45 -56.35
CA PRO A 327 -33.69 -57.33 -56.94
C PRO A 327 -33.41 -58.83 -56.70
N GLU A 328 -32.15 -59.17 -56.44
CA GLU A 328 -31.66 -60.52 -56.13
C GLU A 328 -31.76 -60.86 -54.61
N ASN A 329 -32.27 -59.93 -53.80
CA ASN A 329 -32.50 -60.03 -52.35
C ASN A 329 -31.25 -60.17 -51.47
N ASP A 330 -30.08 -59.80 -51.99
CA ASP A 330 -28.86 -59.62 -51.17
C ASP A 330 -28.95 -58.35 -50.30
N MET A 331 -28.35 -58.43 -49.10
CA MET A 331 -28.25 -57.31 -48.16
C MET A 331 -26.94 -56.55 -48.35
N LEU A 332 -27.00 -55.43 -49.06
CA LEU A 332 -25.87 -54.50 -49.21
C LEU A 332 -26.07 -53.26 -48.31
N PRO A 333 -25.02 -52.77 -47.62
CA PRO A 333 -25.13 -51.57 -46.80
C PRO A 333 -25.22 -50.32 -47.69
N ALA A 334 -26.31 -49.56 -47.55
CA ALA A 334 -26.53 -48.34 -48.31
C ALA A 334 -25.80 -47.14 -47.67
N CYS A 335 -24.58 -46.89 -48.12
CA CYS A 335 -23.98 -45.55 -48.05
C CYS A 335 -24.20 -44.84 -49.39
N PRO A 336 -24.44 -43.52 -49.43
CA PRO A 336 -24.46 -42.78 -50.68
C PRO A 336 -23.08 -42.87 -51.33
N MET A 337 -23.03 -43.23 -52.63
CA MET A 337 -21.82 -42.98 -53.41
C MET A 337 -21.81 -41.49 -53.76
N GLU A 338 -21.05 -40.71 -53.00
CA GLU A 338 -20.81 -39.31 -53.34
C GLU A 338 -19.94 -39.27 -54.62
N LEU A 339 -20.53 -38.77 -55.69
CA LEU A 339 -19.93 -38.72 -57.02
C LEU A 339 -19.11 -37.43 -57.17
N GLN A 340 -17.81 -37.53 -56.88
CA GLN A 340 -16.75 -36.68 -57.46
C GLN A 340 -15.38 -37.35 -57.37
#